data_AF-M0E0M5-F1
#
_entry.id   AF-M0E0M5-F1
#
_cell.length_a   1.000
_cell.length_b   1.000
_cell.length_c   1.000
_cell.angle_alpha   90.00
_cell.angle_beta   90.00
_cell.angle_gamma   90.00
#
_symmetry.space_group_name_H-M   'P 1'
#
loop_
_entity.id
_entity.type
_entity.pdbx_description
1 polymer ?
#
loop_
_entity_poly.entity_id
_entity_poly.type
_entity_poly.pdbx_seq_one_letter_code
_entity_poly.pdbx_strand_id
1 'polypeptide(L)'
;MQHVTVPQDRIGVVIGAGGETMREIEERANVRLDIDSESGSVAIEERDDPVAAMVAPDIIKAIGRGFKPETALSILDHDLRTLDLIDLSEHTRNDNDLQRKKGRIIGENGRTRELLEELSGANVVVYGSTVGAVGQPEELEVVRRAVGMLLDGAPHGAVYSYLERMSNELDDDVSFNAPQ
;
A
#
# COMPACT_ATOMS: atom_id res chain seq x y z
N MET A 1 -14.74 -18.11 -4.22
CA MET A 1 -14.47 -17.77 -2.81
C MET A 1 -12.97 -17.59 -2.66
N GLN A 2 -12.54 -16.38 -2.34
CA GLN A 2 -11.13 -16.06 -2.10
C GLN A 2 -10.91 -15.89 -0.60
N HIS A 3 -9.69 -16.16 -0.12
CA HIS A 3 -9.34 -15.98 1.28
C HIS A 3 -8.12 -15.08 1.41
N VAL A 4 -8.18 -14.15 2.35
CA VAL A 4 -7.07 -13.28 2.73
C VAL A 4 -6.82 -13.44 4.22
N THR A 5 -5.57 -13.64 4.61
CA THR A 5 -5.16 -13.64 6.03
C THR A 5 -4.68 -12.25 6.42
N VAL A 6 -5.25 -11.71 7.49
CA VAL A 6 -4.94 -10.40 8.05
C VAL A 6 -4.23 -10.60 9.41
N PRO A 7 -3.16 -9.84 9.71
CA PRO A 7 -2.53 -9.88 11.02
C PRO A 7 -3.53 -9.62 12.17
N GLN A 8 -3.34 -10.32 13.29
CA GLN A 8 -4.24 -10.28 14.44
C GLN A 8 -4.44 -8.87 15.01
N ASP A 9 -3.37 -8.06 15.04
CA ASP A 9 -3.41 -6.66 15.48
C ASP A 9 -4.12 -5.73 14.47
N ARG A 10 -4.47 -6.23 13.28
CA ARG A 10 -5.11 -5.45 12.20
C ARG A 10 -6.53 -5.92 11.88
N ILE A 11 -6.96 -7.10 12.34
CA ILE A 11 -8.30 -7.62 12.06
C ILE A 11 -9.40 -6.67 12.53
N GLY A 12 -9.21 -6.03 13.69
CA GLY A 12 -10.13 -5.04 14.22
C GLY A 12 -10.29 -3.80 13.34
N VAL A 13 -9.28 -3.44 12.54
CA VAL A 13 -9.35 -2.32 11.59
C VAL A 13 -10.17 -2.69 10.36
N VAL A 14 -10.06 -3.94 9.89
CA VAL A 14 -10.90 -4.47 8.79
C VAL A 14 -12.37 -4.52 9.21
N ILE A 15 -12.65 -4.86 10.48
CA ILE A 15 -14.01 -4.85 11.02
C ILE A 15 -14.51 -3.41 11.21
N GLY A 16 -13.72 -2.54 11.84
CA GLY A 16 -14.11 -1.16 12.18
C GLY A 16 -15.04 -1.08 13.39
N ALA A 17 -15.29 0.13 13.91
CA ALA A 17 -16.16 0.30 15.08
C ALA A 17 -17.59 -0.15 14.73
N GLY A 18 -18.10 -1.15 15.45
CA GLY A 18 -19.43 -1.70 15.19
C GLY A 18 -19.60 -2.29 13.77
N GLY A 19 -18.51 -2.65 13.09
CA GLY A 19 -18.55 -3.21 11.73
C GLY A 19 -18.56 -2.18 10.60
N GLU A 20 -18.29 -0.90 10.86
CA GLU A 20 -18.37 0.18 9.86
C GLU A 20 -17.47 -0.06 8.64
N THR A 21 -16.18 -0.38 8.84
CA THR A 21 -15.22 -0.60 7.77
C THR A 21 -15.62 -1.80 6.91
N MET A 22 -16.00 -2.91 7.56
CA MET A 22 -16.43 -4.12 6.86
C MET A 22 -17.61 -3.83 5.93
N ARG A 23 -18.64 -3.12 6.43
CA ARG A 23 -19.81 -2.76 5.62
C ARG A 23 -19.44 -1.86 4.45
N GLU A 24 -18.55 -0.88 4.67
CA GLU A 24 -18.10 0.00 3.60
C GLU A 24 -17.35 -0.78 2.51
N ILE A 25 -16.49 -1.75 2.88
CA ILE A 25 -15.81 -2.62 1.91
C ILE A 25 -16.83 -3.47 1.14
N GLU A 26 -17.79 -4.11 1.84
CA GLU A 26 -18.84 -4.92 1.22
C GLU A 26 -19.68 -4.12 0.21
N GLU A 27 -20.05 -2.90 0.57
CA GLU A 27 -20.84 -2.00 -0.28
C GLU A 27 -20.04 -1.52 -1.49
N ARG A 28 -18.82 -0.99 -1.28
CA ARG A 28 -18.03 -0.38 -2.36
C ARG A 28 -17.42 -1.40 -3.32
N ALA A 29 -17.02 -2.57 -2.83
CA ALA A 29 -16.43 -3.62 -3.65
C ALA A 29 -17.45 -4.67 -4.13
N ASN A 30 -18.74 -4.51 -3.79
CA ASN A 30 -19.83 -5.42 -4.10
C ASN A 30 -19.53 -6.90 -3.71
N VAL A 31 -19.07 -7.10 -2.48
CA VAL A 31 -18.72 -8.42 -1.92
C VAL A 31 -19.45 -8.66 -0.61
N ARG A 32 -19.45 -9.90 -0.15
CA ARG A 32 -19.73 -10.26 1.24
C ARG A 32 -18.45 -10.75 1.90
N LEU A 33 -18.21 -10.29 3.12
CA LEU A 33 -17.06 -10.67 3.93
C LEU A 33 -17.52 -11.59 5.07
N ASP A 34 -16.82 -12.71 5.23
CA ASP A 34 -16.92 -13.55 6.42
C ASP A 34 -15.57 -13.50 7.15
N ILE A 35 -15.57 -12.89 8.33
CA ILE A 35 -14.35 -12.56 9.08
C ILE A 35 -14.27 -13.46 10.32
N ASP A 36 -13.28 -14.34 10.33
CA ASP A 36 -12.88 -15.07 11.51
C ASP A 36 -11.83 -14.26 12.27
N SER A 37 -12.27 -13.61 13.35
CA SER A 37 -11.40 -12.79 14.19
C SER A 37 -10.37 -13.59 15.00
N GLU A 38 -10.59 -14.89 15.23
CA GLU A 38 -9.64 -15.72 15.97
C GLU A 38 -8.48 -16.15 15.08
N SER A 39 -8.74 -16.53 13.82
CA SER A 39 -7.69 -16.91 12.87
C SER A 39 -7.14 -15.73 12.06
N GLY A 40 -7.87 -14.61 11.96
CA GLY A 40 -7.55 -13.48 11.08
C GLY A 40 -7.87 -13.78 9.61
N SER A 41 -8.60 -14.86 9.34
CA SER A 41 -9.03 -15.23 7.99
C SER A 41 -10.25 -14.40 7.57
N VAL A 42 -10.19 -13.86 6.36
CA VAL A 42 -11.30 -13.14 5.72
C VAL A 42 -11.67 -13.89 4.45
N ALA A 43 -12.85 -14.50 4.42
CA ALA A 43 -13.42 -15.07 3.21
C ALA A 43 -14.18 -13.98 2.44
N ILE A 44 -13.96 -13.96 1.13
CA ILE A 44 -14.53 -12.97 0.21
C ILE A 44 -15.44 -13.72 -0.76
N GLU A 45 -16.72 -13.38 -0.72
CA GLU A 45 -17.76 -13.88 -1.60
C GLU A 45 -18.20 -12.76 -2.55
N GLU A 46 -18.00 -12.99 -3.85
CA GLU A 46 -18.48 -12.10 -4.91
C GLU A 46 -20.02 -12.06 -4.92
N ARG A 47 -20.59 -10.89 -5.22
CA ARG A 47 -22.03 -10.72 -5.47
C ARG A 47 -22.30 -10.62 -6.98
N ASP A 48 -22.84 -9.48 -7.42
CA ASP A 48 -23.36 -9.32 -8.78
C ASP A 48 -22.41 -8.53 -9.72
N ASP A 49 -21.30 -8.01 -9.20
CA ASP A 49 -20.28 -7.27 -9.96
C ASP A 49 -18.90 -7.94 -9.78
N PRO A 50 -18.52 -8.83 -10.72
CA PRO A 50 -17.23 -9.51 -10.69
C PRO A 50 -16.04 -8.54 -10.75
N VAL A 51 -16.16 -7.41 -11.44
CA VAL A 51 -15.06 -6.48 -11.68
C VAL A 51 -14.74 -5.73 -10.38
N ALA A 52 -15.76 -5.21 -9.70
CA ALA A 52 -15.58 -4.59 -8.38
C ALA A 52 -15.02 -5.58 -7.35
N ALA A 53 -15.50 -6.83 -7.39
CA ALA A 53 -15.08 -7.88 -6.45
C ALA A 53 -13.60 -8.28 -6.60
N MET A 54 -13.00 -8.11 -7.79
CA MET A 54 -11.58 -8.42 -8.02
C MET A 54 -10.63 -7.58 -7.16
N VAL A 55 -11.07 -6.38 -6.73
CA VAL A 55 -10.25 -5.42 -5.96
C VAL A 55 -10.34 -5.65 -4.46
N ALA A 56 -11.42 -6.27 -3.96
CA ALA A 56 -11.64 -6.52 -2.53
C ALA A 56 -10.45 -7.19 -1.80
N PRO A 57 -9.77 -8.21 -2.36
CA PRO A 57 -8.61 -8.82 -1.72
C PRO A 57 -7.50 -7.83 -1.46
N ASP A 58 -7.26 -6.89 -2.37
CA ASP A 58 -6.18 -5.91 -2.25
C ASP A 58 -6.54 -4.81 -1.25
N ILE A 59 -7.81 -4.42 -1.15
CA ILE A 59 -8.29 -3.54 -0.06
C ILE A 59 -8.02 -4.18 1.32
N ILE A 60 -8.40 -5.45 1.49
CA ILE A 60 -8.23 -6.16 2.77
C ILE A 60 -6.74 -6.35 3.09
N LYS A 61 -5.92 -6.71 2.09
CA LYS A 61 -4.46 -6.78 2.25
C LYS A 61 -3.88 -5.42 2.62
N ALA A 62 -4.30 -4.34 1.98
CA ALA A 62 -3.79 -2.99 2.26
C ALA A 62 -4.06 -2.62 3.73
N ILE A 63 -5.29 -2.81 4.23
CA ILE A 63 -5.61 -2.58 5.65
C ILE A 63 -4.78 -3.47 6.57
N GLY A 64 -4.64 -4.75 6.21
CA GLY A 64 -3.78 -5.70 6.93
C GLY A 64 -2.30 -5.33 6.94
N ARG A 65 -1.83 -4.54 5.96
CA ARG A 65 -0.46 -4.03 5.86
C ARG A 65 -0.30 -2.61 6.38
N GLY A 66 -1.28 -2.11 7.14
CA GLY A 66 -1.13 -0.86 7.89
C GLY A 66 -1.75 0.37 7.25
N PHE A 67 -2.34 0.26 6.05
CA PHE A 67 -3.10 1.37 5.48
C PHE A 67 -4.36 1.66 6.29
N LYS A 68 -4.80 2.92 6.27
CA LYS A 68 -6.11 3.30 6.79
C LYS A 68 -7.20 2.81 5.80
N PRO A 69 -8.43 2.55 6.28
CA PRO A 69 -9.53 2.12 5.42
C PRO A 69 -9.75 3.05 4.23
N GLU A 70 -9.70 4.37 4.43
CA GLU A 70 -9.98 5.34 3.36
C GLU A 70 -8.94 5.24 2.24
N THR A 71 -7.66 5.07 2.58
CA THR A 71 -6.59 4.86 1.61
C THR A 71 -6.73 3.53 0.88
N ALA A 72 -7.08 2.45 1.59
CA ALA A 72 -7.27 1.15 0.98
C ALA A 72 -8.46 1.14 -0.01
N LEU A 73 -9.59 1.75 0.39
CA LEU A 73 -10.77 1.87 -0.46
C LEU A 73 -10.54 2.76 -1.68
N SER A 74 -9.57 3.68 -1.62
CA SER A 74 -9.26 4.56 -2.75
C SER A 74 -8.73 3.83 -3.98
N ILE A 75 -8.34 2.55 -3.85
CA ILE A 75 -8.02 1.66 -4.98
C ILE A 75 -9.22 1.57 -5.95
N LEU A 76 -10.46 1.67 -5.46
CA LEU A 76 -11.67 1.66 -6.29
C LEU A 76 -11.94 3.00 -6.99
N ASP A 77 -11.25 4.09 -6.63
CA ASP A 77 -11.57 5.43 -7.13
C ASP A 77 -11.07 5.66 -8.57
N HIS A 78 -10.09 4.87 -9.02
CA HIS A 78 -9.47 5.03 -10.34
C HIS A 78 -9.00 3.69 -10.90
N ASP A 79 -9.31 3.41 -12.18
CA ASP A 79 -9.13 2.10 -12.82
C ASP A 79 -7.70 1.53 -12.74
N LEU A 80 -6.69 2.41 -12.75
CA LEU A 80 -5.28 2.01 -12.73
C LEU A 80 -4.67 2.01 -11.32
N ARG A 81 -5.39 2.49 -10.31
CA ARG A 81 -4.85 2.53 -8.95
C ARG A 81 -4.83 1.12 -8.37
N THR A 82 -3.73 0.75 -7.76
CA THR A 82 -3.55 -0.61 -7.24
C THR A 82 -2.66 -0.62 -6.00
N LEU A 83 -2.57 -1.79 -5.35
CA LEU A 83 -1.68 -2.07 -4.24
C LEU A 83 -0.40 -2.73 -4.74
N ASP A 84 0.74 -2.18 -4.37
CA ASP A 84 2.04 -2.85 -4.48
C ASP A 84 2.59 -3.21 -3.08
N LEU A 85 3.12 -4.42 -2.95
CA LEU A 85 3.73 -4.93 -1.72
C LEU A 85 5.17 -5.35 -1.99
N ILE A 86 6.11 -4.64 -1.37
CA ILE A 86 7.55 -4.92 -1.46
C ILE A 86 7.95 -5.70 -0.21
N ASP A 87 8.31 -6.98 -0.39
CA ASP A 87 8.80 -7.81 0.71
C ASP A 87 10.27 -7.51 1.03
N LEU A 88 10.50 -6.98 2.23
CA LEU A 88 11.83 -6.67 2.72
C LEU A 88 12.59 -7.92 3.13
N SER A 89 11.89 -9.01 3.45
CA SER A 89 12.50 -10.26 3.92
C SER A 89 13.45 -10.85 2.88
N GLU A 90 13.09 -10.77 1.59
CA GLU A 90 13.90 -11.21 0.45
C GLU A 90 15.25 -10.48 0.34
N HIS A 91 15.33 -9.28 0.93
CA HIS A 91 16.52 -8.43 0.91
C HIS A 91 17.26 -8.41 2.25
N THR A 92 16.88 -9.24 3.22
CA THR A 92 17.43 -9.22 4.57
C THR A 92 17.94 -10.58 5.00
N ARG A 93 19.01 -10.61 5.81
CA ARG A 93 19.60 -11.88 6.29
C ARG A 93 19.06 -12.33 7.65
N ASN A 94 18.54 -11.40 8.43
CA ASN A 94 18.05 -11.60 9.80
C ASN A 94 17.28 -10.36 10.27
N ASP A 95 16.66 -10.45 11.44
CA ASP A 95 15.85 -9.37 12.00
C ASP A 95 16.62 -8.07 12.23
N ASN A 96 17.90 -8.13 12.61
CA ASN A 96 18.72 -6.92 12.79
C ASN A 96 18.94 -6.18 11.47
N ASP A 97 19.18 -6.90 10.39
CA ASP A 97 19.29 -6.34 9.04
C ASP A 97 17.94 -5.76 8.57
N LEU A 98 16.83 -6.46 8.84
CA LEU A 98 15.48 -5.97 8.58
C LEU A 98 15.20 -4.66 9.32
N GLN A 99 15.46 -4.58 10.62
CA GLN A 99 15.26 -3.35 11.39
C GLN A 99 16.12 -2.19 10.86
N ARG A 100 17.38 -2.46 10.49
CA ARG A 100 18.24 -1.44 9.90
C ARG A 100 17.72 -0.95 8.55
N LYS A 101 17.31 -1.86 7.66
CA LYS A 101 16.76 -1.52 6.33
C LYS A 101 15.43 -0.78 6.45
N LYS A 102 14.53 -1.22 7.33
CA LYS A 102 13.31 -0.48 7.69
C LYS A 102 13.64 0.93 8.21
N GLY A 103 14.64 1.06 9.09
CA GLY A 103 15.09 2.36 9.59
C GLY A 103 15.55 3.31 8.47
N ARG A 104 16.18 2.79 7.40
CA ARG A 104 16.54 3.60 6.22
C ARG A 104 15.31 4.05 5.42
N ILE A 105 14.32 3.17 5.26
CA ILE A 105 13.08 3.47 4.52
C ILE A 105 12.21 4.47 5.27
N ILE A 106 12.08 4.30 6.58
CA ILE A 106 11.32 5.21 7.44
C ILE A 106 12.06 6.54 7.55
N GLY A 107 13.38 6.51 7.73
CA GLY A 107 14.18 7.70 7.96
C GLY A 107 13.98 8.28 9.37
N GLU A 108 14.75 9.32 9.68
CA GLU A 108 14.63 10.01 10.96
C GLU A 108 13.22 10.64 11.09
N ASN A 109 12.52 10.31 12.17
CA ASN A 109 11.14 10.76 12.44
C ASN A 109 10.13 10.46 11.32
N GLY A 110 10.40 9.48 10.44
CA GLY A 110 9.51 9.16 9.32
C GLY A 110 9.75 9.97 8.05
N ARG A 111 10.73 10.88 8.03
CA ARG A 111 10.96 11.83 6.93
C ARG A 111 11.18 11.18 5.57
N THR A 112 11.88 10.05 5.49
CA THR A 112 12.15 9.40 4.21
C THR A 112 10.87 8.79 3.63
N ARG A 113 10.03 8.19 4.47
CA ARG A 113 8.72 7.68 4.08
C ARG A 113 7.79 8.81 3.65
N GLU A 114 7.78 9.93 4.37
CA GLU A 114 6.97 11.11 4.01
C GLU A 114 7.39 11.69 2.64
N LEU A 115 8.69 11.81 2.38
CA LEU A 115 9.19 12.24 1.07
C LEU A 115 8.87 11.25 -0.05
N LEU A 116 8.87 9.94 0.25
CA LEU A 116 8.41 8.93 -0.72
C LEU A 116 6.95 9.19 -1.09
N GLU A 117 6.08 9.43 -0.11
CA GLU A 117 4.66 9.73 -0.39
C GLU A 117 4.48 11.03 -1.19
N GLU A 118 5.10 12.11 -0.71
CA GLU A 118 4.95 13.45 -1.29
C GLU A 118 5.45 13.50 -2.74
N LEU A 119 6.64 12.96 -3.02
CA LEU A 119 7.30 13.11 -4.32
C LEU A 119 6.93 12.02 -5.32
N SER A 120 6.35 10.90 -4.89
CA SER A 120 5.84 9.88 -5.81
C SER A 120 4.36 10.03 -6.14
N GLY A 121 3.59 10.75 -5.32
CA GLY A 121 2.12 10.78 -5.41
C GLY A 121 1.42 9.57 -4.80
N ALA A 122 2.14 8.49 -4.51
CA ALA A 122 1.59 7.27 -3.91
C ALA A 122 1.45 7.38 -2.39
N ASN A 123 0.50 6.62 -1.82
CA ASN A 123 0.45 6.42 -0.36
C ASN A 123 1.40 5.29 0.05
N VAL A 124 2.18 5.47 1.11
CA VAL A 124 3.24 4.52 1.50
C VAL A 124 3.23 4.23 3.00
N VAL A 125 3.16 2.94 3.33
CA VAL A 125 3.25 2.42 4.70
C VAL A 125 4.37 1.41 4.84
N VAL A 126 4.96 1.35 6.04
CA VAL A 126 5.94 0.33 6.40
C VAL A 126 5.40 -0.47 7.57
N TYR A 127 5.07 -1.74 7.35
CA TYR A 127 4.44 -2.61 8.35
C TYR A 127 5.04 -4.01 8.32
N GLY A 128 5.39 -4.54 9.50
CA GLY A 128 6.07 -5.84 9.60
C GLY A 128 7.36 -5.86 8.78
N SER A 129 7.45 -6.77 7.81
CA SER A 129 8.54 -6.91 6.84
C SER A 129 8.17 -6.38 5.44
N THR A 130 7.17 -5.51 5.31
CA THR A 130 6.64 -5.07 4.02
C THR A 130 6.60 -3.56 3.93
N VAL A 131 6.95 -3.03 2.75
CA VAL A 131 6.57 -1.68 2.33
C VAL A 131 5.35 -1.84 1.43
N GLY A 132 4.22 -1.27 1.84
CA GLY A 132 3.02 -1.20 1.02
C GLY A 132 2.93 0.16 0.34
N ALA A 133 2.54 0.17 -0.93
CA ALA A 133 2.31 1.37 -1.71
C ALA A 133 0.94 1.28 -2.42
N VAL A 134 0.15 2.36 -2.41
CA VAL A 134 -1.12 2.46 -3.14
C VAL A 134 -1.05 3.68 -4.07
N GLY A 135 -1.20 3.46 -5.37
CA GLY A 135 -1.01 4.48 -6.40
C GLY A 135 -1.23 3.93 -7.81
N GLN A 136 -1.00 4.78 -8.81
CA GLN A 136 -0.95 4.44 -10.23
C GLN A 136 0.38 3.77 -10.61
N PRO A 137 0.47 3.07 -11.75
CA PRO A 137 1.68 2.31 -12.12
C PRO A 137 2.98 3.12 -12.07
N GLU A 138 2.96 4.36 -12.54
CA GLU A 138 4.12 5.26 -12.59
C GLU A 138 4.57 5.67 -11.18
N GLU A 139 3.62 6.01 -10.30
CA GLU A 139 3.85 6.35 -8.90
C GLU A 139 4.47 5.15 -8.14
N LEU A 140 3.93 3.95 -8.39
CA LEU A 140 4.41 2.71 -7.77
C LEU A 140 5.81 2.32 -8.27
N GLU A 141 6.14 2.57 -9.54
CA GLU A 141 7.49 2.35 -10.07
C GLU A 141 8.51 3.27 -9.36
N VAL A 142 8.16 4.53 -9.14
CA VAL A 142 8.99 5.48 -8.39
C VAL A 142 9.27 4.98 -6.97
N VAL A 143 8.22 4.55 -6.24
CA VAL A 143 8.36 4.00 -4.88
C VAL A 143 9.24 2.76 -4.89
N ARG A 144 8.97 1.80 -5.80
CA ARG A 144 9.73 0.55 -5.90
C ARG A 144 11.22 0.78 -6.15
N ARG A 145 11.55 1.69 -7.07
CA ARG A 145 12.93 2.06 -7.37
C ARG A 145 13.62 2.69 -6.17
N ALA A 146 12.96 3.66 -5.52
CA ALA A 146 13.54 4.37 -4.38
C ALA A 146 13.73 3.45 -3.17
N VAL A 147 12.77 2.56 -2.88
CA VAL A 147 12.90 1.52 -1.86
C VAL A 147 14.06 0.59 -2.19
N GLY A 148 14.17 0.13 -3.45
CA GLY A 148 15.31 -0.68 -3.91
C GLY A 148 16.67 -0.01 -3.65
N MET A 149 16.81 1.27 -4.01
CA MET A 149 18.02 2.05 -3.72
C MET A 149 18.36 2.07 -2.23
N LEU A 150 17.37 2.28 -1.36
CA LEU A 150 17.57 2.29 0.10
C LEU A 150 18.00 0.90 0.63
N LEU A 151 17.43 -0.17 0.09
CA LEU A 151 17.75 -1.56 0.41
C LEU A 151 19.16 -1.96 -0.03
N ASP A 152 19.62 -1.42 -1.17
CA ASP A 152 20.97 -1.60 -1.71
C ASP A 152 22.03 -0.72 -1.03
N GLY A 153 21.59 0.15 -0.10
CA GLY A 153 22.48 0.96 0.71
C GLY A 153 22.86 2.30 0.08
N ALA A 154 22.17 2.74 -0.98
CA ALA A 154 22.36 4.07 -1.55
C ALA A 154 22.21 5.16 -0.47
N PRO A 155 23.02 6.22 -0.49
CA PRO A 155 22.86 7.35 0.44
C PRO A 155 21.47 7.99 0.28
N HIS A 156 20.84 8.39 1.39
CA HIS A 156 19.54 9.06 1.39
C HIS A 156 19.49 10.27 0.44
N GLY A 157 20.54 11.09 0.41
CA GLY A 157 20.60 12.23 -0.50
C GLY A 157 20.48 11.84 -1.98
N ALA A 158 21.04 10.71 -2.40
CA ALA A 158 20.90 10.21 -3.77
C ALA A 158 19.47 9.73 -4.06
N VAL A 159 18.79 9.17 -3.06
CA VAL A 159 17.38 8.76 -3.16
C VAL A 159 16.46 9.98 -3.23
N TYR A 160 16.73 11.02 -2.44
CA TYR A 160 15.98 12.27 -2.49
C TYR A 160 16.13 12.96 -3.85
N SER A 161 17.34 13.07 -4.39
CA SER A 161 17.55 13.61 -5.74
C SER A 161 16.92 12.76 -6.85
N TYR A 162 16.76 11.45 -6.64
CA TYR A 162 15.98 10.61 -7.53
C TYR A 162 14.50 10.96 -7.46
N LEU A 163 13.92 11.02 -6.26
CA LEU A 163 12.51 11.35 -6.05
C LEU A 163 12.14 12.74 -6.59
N GLU A 164 12.96 13.75 -6.29
CA GLU A 164 12.76 15.12 -6.79
C GLU A 164 12.76 15.17 -8.32
N ARG A 165 13.67 14.43 -8.98
CA ARG A 165 13.70 14.38 -10.44
C ARG A 165 12.43 13.73 -10.99
N MET A 166 12.01 12.59 -10.45
CA MET A 166 10.82 11.88 -10.91
C MET A 166 9.54 12.70 -10.67
N SER A 167 9.44 13.41 -9.55
CA SER A 167 8.30 14.30 -9.27
C SER A 167 8.14 15.36 -10.36
N ASN A 168 9.24 16.01 -10.77
CA ASN A 168 9.19 16.99 -11.86
C ASN A 168 8.77 16.37 -13.20
N GLU A 169 9.24 15.15 -13.50
CA GLU A 169 8.87 14.44 -14.74
C GLU A 169 7.38 14.07 -14.75
N LEU A 170 6.84 13.59 -13.63
CA LEU A 170 5.41 13.26 -13.50
C LEU A 170 4.51 14.51 -13.60
N ASP A 171 4.92 15.62 -12.99
CA ASP A 171 4.18 16.88 -13.06
C ASP A 171 4.14 17.43 -14.50
N ASP A 172 5.25 17.29 -15.24
CA ASP A 172 5.32 17.68 -16.65
C ASP A 172 4.38 16.80 -17.50
N ASP A 173 4.37 15.48 -17.32
CA ASP A 173 3.51 14.56 -18.08
C ASP A 173 2.01 14.80 -17.84
N VAL A 174 1.61 15.11 -16.61
CA VAL A 174 0.21 15.50 -16.29
C VAL A 174 -0.14 16.82 -16.98
N SER A 175 0.79 17.77 -17.02
CA SER A 175 0.59 19.08 -17.66
C SER A 175 0.40 18.98 -19.16
N PHE A 176 0.99 17.98 -19.83
CA PHE A 176 0.80 17.73 -21.26
C PHE A 176 -0.52 17.00 -21.58
N ASN A 177 -1.07 16.23 -20.64
CA ASN A 177 -2.26 15.39 -20.83
C ASN A 177 -3.57 15.99 -20.28
N ALA A 178 -3.54 17.18 -19.67
CA ALA A 178 -4.76 17.85 -19.22
C ALA A 178 -5.65 18.24 -20.43
N PRO A 179 -6.94 17.83 -20.47
CA PRO A 179 -7.83 18.25 -21.53
C PRO A 179 -8.01 19.77 -21.50
N GLN A 180 -7.84 20.43 -22.66
CA GLN A 180 -8.14 21.86 -22.83
C GLN A 180 -9.64 22.16 -22.72
#